data_AF-A0A1B0CAU4-F1
#
_entry.id   AF-A0A1B0CAU4-F1
#
_cell.length_a   1.000
_cell.length_b   1.000
_cell.length_c   1.000
_cell.angle_alpha   90.00
_cell.angle_beta   90.00
_cell.angle_gamma   90.00
#
_symmetry.space_group_name_H-M   'P 1'
#
loop_
_entity.id
_entity.type
_entity.pdbx_description
1 polymer ?
#
loop_
_entity_poly.entity_id
_entity_poly.type
_entity_poly.pdbx_seq_one_letter_code
_entity_poly.pdbx_strand_id
1 'polypeptide(L)'
;MVSKRRPLHPSGQNMNFRGSAAADGRAESKGTRPTTAPTPVWEVLTMMVLYVCKKAIFYDINLKVAIYLGSLFLVSLIGDFIPYPRTYFSRSDNLFNQYFVKIGWFWTLILTIPYTFITSYILCCGDAKRMVKHHIVRIAIATGVWYMWTSMFNIIESSLGRCTDRRFDTKPTCLKAGHLWNGFDISGHAFILIYSSLMLIEEARPIVCWEAI
;
A
#
# COMPACT_ATOMS: atom_id res chain seq x y z
N MET A 1 -27.45 -28.15 63.62
CA MET A 1 -27.51 -29.61 63.83
C MET A 1 -27.96 -30.27 62.54
N VAL A 2 -27.09 -31.09 61.97
CA VAL A 2 -27.21 -31.75 60.67
C VAL A 2 -28.13 -32.97 60.82
N SER A 3 -29.18 -33.07 60.00
CA SER A 3 -29.94 -34.31 59.84
C SER A 3 -29.64 -34.94 58.47
N LYS A 4 -29.22 -36.19 58.58
CA LYS A 4 -28.58 -37.11 57.65
C LYS A 4 -29.54 -37.53 56.52
N ARG A 5 -29.27 -37.16 55.26
CA ARG A 5 -29.90 -37.81 54.09
C ARG A 5 -29.02 -38.98 53.63
N ARG A 6 -29.62 -40.17 53.59
CA ARG A 6 -29.00 -41.42 53.11
C ARG A 6 -28.89 -41.41 51.57
N PRO A 7 -27.84 -42.01 50.98
CA PRO A 7 -27.76 -42.23 49.54
C PRO A 7 -28.59 -43.46 49.15
N LEU A 8 -29.43 -43.31 48.12
CA LEU A 8 -30.13 -44.41 47.45
C LEU A 8 -29.53 -44.55 46.05
N HIS A 9 -28.53 -45.42 45.93
CA HIS A 9 -27.99 -45.88 44.67
C HIS A 9 -28.55 -47.29 44.40
N PRO A 10 -29.32 -47.53 43.34
CA PRO A 10 -29.45 -48.87 42.78
C PRO A 10 -28.32 -49.10 41.77
N SER A 11 -27.39 -49.96 42.19
CA SER A 11 -26.86 -51.09 41.41
C SER A 11 -27.00 -51.07 39.88
N GLY A 12 -25.85 -51.08 39.21
CA GLY A 12 -25.62 -52.00 38.09
C GLY A 12 -25.77 -51.43 36.68
N GLN A 13 -24.78 -50.67 36.21
CA GLN A 13 -24.39 -50.70 34.80
C GLN A 13 -22.87 -50.77 34.71
N ASN A 14 -22.37 -52.00 34.73
CA ASN A 14 -21.05 -52.33 34.22
C ASN A 14 -21.12 -52.13 32.70
N MET A 15 -20.76 -50.94 32.22
CA MET A 15 -20.57 -50.71 30.79
C MET A 15 -19.28 -51.45 30.39
N ASN A 16 -19.43 -52.73 30.11
CA ASN A 16 -18.43 -53.58 29.48
C ASN A 16 -18.11 -53.01 28.11
N PHE A 17 -17.13 -52.10 28.02
CA PHE A 17 -16.50 -51.73 26.75
C PHE A 17 -15.54 -52.86 26.34
N ARG A 18 -16.12 -54.04 26.03
CA ARG A 18 -15.39 -55.17 25.47
C ARG A 18 -15.37 -54.97 23.95
N GLY A 19 -14.50 -54.07 23.50
CA GLY A 19 -14.05 -54.11 22.11
C GLY A 19 -13.28 -55.41 21.92
N SER A 20 -13.84 -56.35 21.17
CA SER A 20 -13.11 -57.53 20.70
C SER A 20 -11.98 -57.09 19.78
N ALA A 21 -10.83 -56.75 20.35
CA ALA A 21 -9.55 -56.81 19.65
C ALA A 21 -8.98 -58.19 19.97
N ALA A 22 -9.28 -59.16 19.10
CA ALA A 22 -8.46 -60.35 19.00
C ALA A 22 -7.02 -59.89 18.74
N ALA A 23 -6.11 -60.52 19.47
CA ALA A 23 -4.70 -60.23 19.50
C ALA A 23 -4.09 -60.13 18.10
N ASP A 24 -3.46 -59.00 17.81
CA ASP A 24 -2.18 -59.03 17.13
C ASP A 24 -1.29 -57.91 17.65
N GLY A 25 -0.08 -58.29 18.05
CA GLY A 25 0.80 -57.46 18.84
C GLY A 25 1.41 -56.32 18.03
N ARG A 26 1.00 -55.08 18.29
CA ARG A 26 1.89 -53.91 18.16
C ARG A 26 1.34 -52.76 18.99
N ALA A 27 2.19 -52.24 19.87
CA ALA A 27 1.89 -51.14 20.76
C ALA A 27 1.30 -49.94 19.99
N GLU A 28 0.09 -49.55 20.36
CA GLU A 28 -0.58 -48.37 19.83
C GLU A 28 0.14 -47.12 20.38
N SER A 29 0.95 -46.47 19.55
CA SER A 29 1.60 -45.22 19.90
C SER A 29 0.55 -44.11 20.00
N LYS A 30 0.25 -43.66 21.21
CA LYS A 30 -0.57 -42.47 21.48
C LYS A 30 -0.08 -41.32 20.61
N GLY A 31 -0.99 -40.82 19.77
CA GLY A 31 -0.71 -39.99 18.61
C GLY A 31 0.11 -38.72 18.87
N THR A 32 1.17 -38.57 18.08
CA THR A 32 1.68 -37.25 17.71
C THR A 32 0.63 -36.54 16.87
N ARG A 33 0.38 -35.26 17.16
CA ARG A 33 -0.50 -34.40 16.35
C ARG A 33 -0.15 -34.59 14.86
N PRO A 34 -1.13 -34.70 13.95
CA PRO A 34 -0.84 -34.80 12.53
C PRO A 34 0.12 -33.68 12.14
N THR A 35 1.29 -34.04 11.58
CA THR A 35 2.25 -33.06 11.08
C THR A 35 1.58 -32.25 9.99
N THR A 36 1.73 -30.93 10.04
CA THR A 36 1.21 -30.02 9.02
C THR A 36 1.66 -30.51 7.64
N ALA A 37 0.76 -30.52 6.65
CA ALA A 37 1.10 -30.91 5.29
C ALA A 37 2.30 -30.07 4.79
N PRO A 38 3.19 -30.62 3.95
CA PRO A 38 4.33 -29.88 3.44
C PRO A 38 3.84 -28.62 2.74
N THR A 39 4.31 -27.45 3.19
CA THR A 39 3.99 -26.19 2.53
C THR A 39 4.57 -26.23 1.12
N PRO A 40 3.75 -25.98 0.09
CA PRO A 40 4.24 -26.00 -1.28
C PRO A 40 5.24 -24.87 -1.52
N VAL A 41 6.18 -25.09 -2.45
CA VAL A 41 7.27 -24.14 -2.74
C VAL A 41 6.76 -22.74 -3.09
N TRP A 42 5.60 -22.64 -3.76
CA TRP A 42 5.01 -21.36 -4.11
C TRP A 42 4.58 -20.55 -2.87
N GLU A 43 4.10 -21.19 -1.81
CA GLU A 43 3.75 -20.51 -0.55
C GLU A 43 5.00 -19.96 0.14
N VAL A 44 6.09 -20.72 0.12
CA VAL A 44 7.37 -20.25 0.69
C VAL A 44 7.89 -19.04 -0.08
N LEU A 45 7.83 -19.08 -1.41
CA LEU A 45 8.25 -17.95 -2.26
C LEU A 45 7.36 -16.72 -2.06
N THR A 46 6.03 -16.88 -1.97
CA THR A 46 5.14 -15.74 -1.73
C THR A 46 5.38 -15.13 -0.36
N MET A 47 5.58 -15.94 0.68
CA MET A 47 5.93 -15.45 2.02
C MET A 47 7.27 -14.70 2.03
N MET A 48 8.27 -15.18 1.29
CA MET A 48 9.55 -14.48 1.14
C MET A 48 9.37 -13.11 0.46
N VAL A 49 8.61 -13.05 -0.63
CA VAL A 49 8.33 -11.78 -1.35
C VAL A 49 7.56 -10.83 -0.44
N LEU A 50 6.52 -11.30 0.25
CA LEU A 50 5.73 -10.50 1.17
C LEU A 50 6.59 -9.96 2.33
N TYR A 51 7.52 -10.76 2.86
CA TYR A 51 8.46 -10.31 3.88
C TYR A 51 9.35 -9.17 3.39
N VAL A 52 9.90 -9.28 2.18
CA VAL A 52 10.72 -8.21 1.58
C VAL A 52 9.87 -6.96 1.33
N CYS A 53 8.67 -7.10 0.76
CA CYS A 53 7.74 -6.00 0.53
C CYS A 53 7.36 -5.30 1.85
N LYS A 54 7.02 -6.07 2.88
CA LYS A 54 6.71 -5.58 4.23
C LYS A 54 7.89 -4.77 4.77
N LYS A 55 9.10 -5.32 4.68
CA LYS A 55 10.33 -4.64 5.14
C LYS A 55 10.61 -3.34 4.37
N ALA A 56 10.32 -3.31 3.07
CA ALA A 56 10.48 -2.10 2.25
C ALA A 56 9.40 -1.03 2.52
N ILE A 57 8.17 -1.44 2.83
CA ILE A 57 7.05 -0.54 3.13
C ILE A 57 7.20 0.06 4.53
N PHE A 58 7.48 -0.76 5.55
CA PHE A 58 7.56 -0.37 6.96
C PHE A 58 8.95 0.07 7.43
N TYR A 59 9.80 0.47 6.49
CA TYR A 59 11.02 1.20 6.84
C TYR A 59 10.69 2.51 7.56
N ASP A 60 11.54 2.94 8.50
CA ASP A 60 11.31 4.13 9.30
C ASP A 60 10.88 5.33 8.44
N ILE A 61 9.66 5.81 8.68
CA ILE A 61 9.01 6.84 7.86
C ILE A 61 9.85 8.12 7.84
N ASN A 62 10.40 8.51 8.99
CA ASN A 62 11.25 9.70 9.11
C ASN A 62 12.49 9.60 8.21
N LEU A 63 13.14 8.44 8.19
CA LEU A 63 14.33 8.21 7.36
C LEU A 63 13.96 8.12 5.88
N LYS A 64 12.81 7.51 5.56
CA LYS A 64 12.29 7.46 4.19
C LYS A 64 11.99 8.86 3.64
N VAL A 65 11.33 9.70 4.43
CA VAL A 65 11.07 11.11 4.08
C VAL A 65 12.38 11.88 3.91
N ALA A 66 13.35 11.69 4.82
CA ALA A 66 14.66 12.32 4.69
C ALA A 66 15.38 11.89 3.41
N ILE A 67 15.32 10.60 3.04
CA ILE A 67 15.88 10.09 1.78
C ILE A 67 15.16 10.68 0.57
N TYR A 68 13.83 10.79 0.58
CA TYR A 68 13.07 11.40 -0.51
C TYR A 68 13.41 12.87 -0.69
N LEU A 69 13.45 13.65 0.40
CA LEU A 69 13.80 15.07 0.33
C LEU A 69 15.27 15.27 -0.07
N GLY A 70 16.18 14.47 0.48
CA GLY A 70 17.60 14.53 0.15
C GLY A 70 17.87 14.16 -1.31
N SER A 71 17.25 13.08 -1.80
CA SER A 71 17.38 12.67 -3.21
C SER A 71 16.76 13.70 -4.16
N LEU A 72 15.59 14.24 -3.85
CA LEU A 72 14.99 15.35 -4.61
C LEU A 72 15.93 16.55 -4.70
N PHE A 73 16.47 17.00 -3.56
CA PHE A 73 17.35 18.15 -3.51
C PHE A 73 18.62 17.92 -4.33
N LEU A 74 19.26 16.76 -4.17
CA LEU A 74 20.47 16.41 -4.93
C LEU A 74 20.20 16.30 -6.43
N VAL A 75 19.11 15.65 -6.85
CA VAL A 75 18.77 15.50 -8.27
C VAL A 75 18.43 16.84 -8.90
N SER A 76 17.66 17.70 -8.20
CA SER A 76 17.37 19.06 -8.69
C SER A 76 18.64 19.89 -8.83
N LEU A 77 19.55 19.84 -7.84
CA LEU A 77 20.83 20.55 -7.91
C LEU A 77 21.68 20.06 -9.09
N ILE A 78 21.78 18.73 -9.29
CA ILE A 78 22.50 18.16 -10.44
C ILE A 78 21.84 18.61 -11.76
N GLY A 79 20.52 18.68 -11.82
CA GLY A 79 19.75 19.15 -12.97
C GLY A 79 19.98 20.60 -13.35
N ASP A 80 20.31 21.46 -12.37
CA ASP A 80 20.66 22.86 -12.63
C ASP A 80 22.07 23.00 -13.23
N PHE A 81 23.01 22.10 -12.89
CA PHE A 81 24.39 22.17 -13.38
C PHE A 81 24.67 21.31 -14.63
N ILE A 82 23.86 20.28 -14.89
CA ILE A 82 24.09 19.35 -16.01
C ILE A 82 22.88 19.39 -16.96
N PRO A 83 23.05 19.84 -18.22
CA PRO A 83 21.97 19.80 -19.19
C PRO A 83 21.58 18.35 -19.49
N TYR A 84 20.29 18.03 -19.32
CA TYR A 84 19.79 16.68 -19.53
C TYR A 84 20.04 16.19 -20.98
N PRO A 85 20.69 15.02 -21.17
CA PRO A 85 20.97 14.50 -22.50
C PRO A 85 19.66 14.13 -23.22
N ARG A 86 19.57 14.47 -24.51
CA ARG A 86 18.42 14.19 -25.38
C ARG A 86 18.33 12.69 -25.69
N THR A 87 17.89 11.91 -24.72
CA THR A 87 17.70 10.46 -24.82
C THR A 87 16.22 10.09 -24.96
N TYR A 88 15.92 8.85 -25.36
CA TYR A 88 14.55 8.34 -25.52
C TYR A 88 13.69 8.55 -24.26
N PHE A 89 14.27 8.39 -23.07
CA PHE A 89 13.57 8.61 -21.79
C PHE A 89 13.37 10.08 -21.42
N SER A 90 14.10 11.00 -22.05
CA SER A 90 13.94 12.45 -21.86
C SER A 90 12.76 13.03 -22.67
N ARG A 91 12.23 12.26 -23.64
CA ARG A 91 11.13 12.72 -24.48
C ARG A 91 9.78 12.55 -23.78
N SER A 92 9.02 13.64 -23.70
CA SER A 92 7.76 13.72 -22.95
C SER A 92 6.58 12.96 -23.60
N ASP A 93 6.73 12.59 -24.86
CA ASP A 93 5.80 11.81 -25.67
C ASP A 93 5.99 10.28 -25.53
N ASN A 94 7.04 9.83 -24.85
CA ASN A 94 7.31 8.40 -24.65
C ASN A 94 6.12 7.71 -23.96
N LEU A 95 5.78 6.51 -24.44
CA LEU A 95 4.64 5.72 -23.93
C LEU A 95 4.74 5.51 -22.41
N PHE A 96 5.94 5.22 -21.90
CA PHE A 96 6.15 5.08 -20.46
C PHE A 96 5.86 6.38 -19.70
N ASN A 97 6.27 7.53 -20.23
CA ASN A 97 6.00 8.81 -19.59
C ASN A 97 4.50 9.14 -19.61
N GLN A 98 3.81 8.88 -20.72
CA GLN A 98 2.38 9.14 -20.82
C GLN A 98 1.54 8.21 -19.94
N TYR A 99 1.82 6.91 -19.94
CA TYR A 99 0.98 5.95 -19.22
C TYR A 99 1.37 5.76 -17.76
N PHE A 100 2.65 5.68 -17.41
CA PHE A 100 3.04 5.47 -16.01
C PHE A 100 3.08 6.78 -15.22
N VAL A 101 3.64 7.83 -15.80
CA VAL A 101 3.99 9.04 -15.05
C VAL A 101 2.82 10.03 -15.05
N LYS A 102 2.21 10.32 -16.19
CA LYS A 102 1.03 11.24 -16.23
C LYS A 102 -0.22 10.64 -15.60
N ILE A 103 -0.42 9.33 -15.73
CA ILE A 103 -1.58 8.60 -15.18
C ILE A 103 -1.23 7.96 -13.82
N GLY A 104 -0.11 8.37 -13.20
CA GLY A 104 0.40 7.80 -11.94
C GLY A 104 -0.63 7.72 -10.82
N TRP A 105 -1.45 8.77 -10.67
CA TRP A 105 -2.50 8.79 -9.64
C TRP A 105 -3.55 7.68 -9.83
N PHE A 106 -3.97 7.44 -11.06
CA PHE A 106 -4.92 6.37 -11.38
C PHE A 106 -4.37 4.99 -11.02
N TRP A 107 -3.08 4.73 -11.32
CA TRP A 107 -2.42 3.48 -10.92
C TRP A 107 -2.39 3.30 -9.40
N THR A 108 -2.32 4.39 -8.66
CA THR A 108 -2.31 4.32 -7.19
C THR A 108 -3.69 4.05 -6.64
N LEU A 109 -4.74 4.62 -7.24
CA LEU A 109 -6.12 4.33 -6.90
C LEU A 109 -6.52 2.88 -7.23
N ILE A 110 -6.17 2.37 -8.41
CA ILE A 110 -6.52 0.98 -8.80
C ILE A 110 -5.85 -0.07 -7.93
N LEU A 111 -4.70 0.23 -7.32
CA LEU A 111 -4.03 -0.68 -6.39
C LEU A 111 -4.54 -0.51 -4.95
N THR A 112 -4.75 0.73 -4.50
CA THR A 112 -5.19 1.00 -3.13
C THR A 112 -6.63 0.58 -2.87
N ILE A 113 -7.56 0.89 -3.78
CA ILE A 113 -9.00 0.65 -3.57
C ILE A 113 -9.34 -0.84 -3.37
N PRO A 114 -8.86 -1.78 -4.19
CA PRO A 114 -9.13 -3.20 -3.97
C PRO A 114 -8.47 -3.70 -2.69
N TYR A 115 -7.23 -3.27 -2.42
CA TYR A 115 -6.50 -3.67 -1.23
C TYR A 115 -7.22 -3.25 0.06
N THR A 116 -7.66 -2.01 0.16
CA THR A 116 -8.40 -1.50 1.32
C THR A 116 -9.78 -2.15 1.43
N PHE A 117 -10.45 -2.42 0.31
CA PHE A 117 -11.73 -3.11 0.29
C PHE A 117 -11.62 -4.54 0.84
N ILE A 118 -10.65 -5.33 0.34
CA ILE A 118 -10.41 -6.70 0.78
C ILE A 118 -9.98 -6.73 2.25
N THR A 119 -9.03 -5.86 2.63
CA THR A 119 -8.52 -5.79 4.00
C THR A 119 -9.61 -5.41 4.99
N SER A 120 -10.48 -4.46 4.63
CA SER A 120 -11.63 -4.06 5.46
C SER A 120 -12.68 -5.16 5.56
N TYR A 121 -12.92 -5.91 4.48
CA TYR A 121 -13.86 -7.03 4.48
C TYR A 121 -13.41 -8.14 5.45
N ILE A 122 -12.11 -8.46 5.45
CA ILE A 122 -11.52 -9.50 6.30
C ILE A 122 -11.46 -9.05 7.77
N LEU A 123 -11.00 -7.82 8.04
CA LEU A 123 -10.78 -7.34 9.41
C LEU A 123 -12.07 -6.94 10.16
N CYS A 124 -13.12 -6.49 9.46
CA CYS A 124 -14.28 -5.87 10.09
C CYS A 124 -15.57 -6.72 10.03
N CYS A 125 -15.48 -8.04 9.82
CA CYS A 125 -16.60 -8.99 9.92
C CYS A 125 -17.93 -8.47 9.31
N GLY A 126 -17.87 -7.81 8.15
CA GLY A 126 -19.06 -7.36 7.41
C GLY A 126 -19.66 -6.00 7.78
N ASP A 127 -19.04 -5.18 8.65
CA ASP A 127 -19.52 -3.83 8.99
C ASP A 127 -19.22 -2.78 7.89
N ALA A 128 -19.59 -3.12 6.66
CA ALA A 128 -19.16 -2.47 5.43
C ALA A 128 -19.59 -1.00 5.31
N LYS A 129 -20.76 -0.61 5.85
CA LYS A 129 -21.30 0.74 5.70
C LYS A 129 -20.44 1.81 6.37
N ARG A 130 -19.94 1.55 7.58
CA ARG A 130 -19.11 2.52 8.32
C ARG A 130 -17.72 2.62 7.71
N MET A 131 -17.15 1.49 7.29
CA MET A 131 -15.83 1.43 6.64
C MET A 131 -15.81 2.13 5.28
N VAL A 132 -16.80 1.86 4.42
CA VAL A 132 -16.92 2.51 3.12
C VAL A 132 -17.01 4.03 3.26
N LYS A 133 -17.74 4.55 4.27
CA LYS A 133 -17.81 6.00 4.53
C LYS A 133 -16.45 6.59 4.88
N HIS A 134 -15.69 5.97 5.78
CA HIS A 134 -14.36 6.46 6.15
C HIS A 134 -13.36 6.37 4.99
N HIS A 135 -13.40 5.28 4.23
CA HIS A 135 -12.49 5.05 3.11
C HIS A 135 -12.75 6.03 1.95
N ILE A 136 -14.01 6.26 1.58
CA ILE A 136 -14.38 7.24 0.56
C ILE A 136 -13.94 8.65 0.97
N VAL A 137 -14.17 9.05 2.22
CA VAL A 137 -13.75 10.38 2.72
C VAL A 137 -12.23 10.52 2.65
N ARG A 138 -11.47 9.50 3.02
CA ARG A 138 -10.00 9.52 2.96
C ARG A 138 -9.48 9.64 1.53
N ILE A 139 -10.02 8.86 0.59
CA ILE A 139 -9.66 8.97 -0.83
C ILE A 139 -10.05 10.34 -1.40
N ALA A 140 -11.22 10.86 -1.02
CA ALA A 140 -11.67 12.18 -1.47
C ALA A 140 -10.72 13.28 -0.98
N ILE A 141 -10.32 13.26 0.30
CA ILE A 141 -9.32 14.18 0.85
C ILE A 141 -8.00 14.02 0.11
N ALA A 142 -7.52 12.78 -0.09
CA ALA A 142 -6.26 12.53 -0.76
C ALA A 142 -6.26 13.04 -2.21
N THR A 143 -7.36 12.86 -2.93
CA THR A 143 -7.53 13.36 -4.30
C THR A 143 -7.62 14.88 -4.32
N GLY A 144 -8.30 15.49 -3.34
CA GLY A 144 -8.38 16.93 -3.19
C GLY A 144 -7.03 17.59 -2.92
N VAL A 145 -6.22 17.02 -2.03
CA VAL A 145 -4.86 17.49 -1.73
C VAL A 145 -3.97 17.39 -2.96
N TRP A 146 -4.03 16.28 -3.70
CA TRP A 146 -3.29 16.12 -4.95
C TRP A 146 -3.68 17.16 -5.99
N TYR A 147 -4.98 17.35 -6.22
CA TYR A 147 -5.48 18.33 -7.18
C TYR A 147 -5.11 19.76 -6.79
N MET A 148 -5.23 20.10 -5.50
CA MET A 148 -4.83 21.41 -4.97
C MET A 148 -3.36 21.69 -5.23
N TRP A 149 -2.47 20.74 -4.92
CA TRP A 149 -1.02 20.94 -5.05
C TRP A 149 -0.57 20.99 -6.51
N THR A 150 -1.10 20.11 -7.37
CA THR A 150 -0.81 20.14 -8.81
C THR A 150 -1.35 21.39 -9.49
N SER A 151 -2.53 21.87 -9.09
CA SER A 151 -3.05 23.16 -9.54
C SER A 151 -2.17 24.33 -9.10
N MET A 152 -1.73 24.32 -7.83
CA MET A 152 -0.83 25.33 -7.28
C MET A 152 0.49 25.41 -8.06
N PHE A 153 1.07 24.26 -8.45
CA PHE A 153 2.28 24.24 -9.28
C PHE A 153 2.09 24.94 -10.62
N ASN A 154 0.98 24.67 -11.32
CA ASN A 154 0.67 25.33 -12.58
C ASN A 154 0.48 26.84 -12.39
N ILE A 155 -0.16 27.26 -11.29
CA ILE A 155 -0.34 28.68 -10.96
C ILE A 155 1.02 29.34 -10.72
N ILE A 156 1.89 28.73 -9.92
CA ILE A 156 3.23 29.25 -9.62
C ILE A 156 4.05 29.41 -10.91
N GLU A 157 4.08 28.39 -11.77
CA GLU A 157 4.81 28.44 -13.05
C GLU A 157 4.27 29.54 -13.98
N SER A 158 2.94 29.72 -14.01
CA SER A 158 2.30 30.76 -14.83
C SER A 158 2.47 32.17 -14.28
N SER A 159 2.68 32.32 -12.97
CA SER A 159 2.78 33.61 -12.28
C SER A 159 4.23 34.11 -12.19
N LEU A 160 5.18 33.22 -11.89
CA LEU A 160 6.60 33.56 -11.77
C LEU A 160 7.33 33.55 -13.12
N GLY A 161 6.75 32.92 -14.13
CA GLY A 161 7.39 32.83 -15.44
C GLY A 161 7.30 34.10 -16.27
N ARG A 162 8.21 34.23 -17.23
CA ARG A 162 8.23 35.33 -18.20
C ARG A 162 8.41 34.79 -19.61
N CYS A 163 7.73 35.41 -20.57
CA CYS A 163 7.97 35.13 -21.97
C CYS A 163 9.33 35.69 -22.42
N THR A 164 9.95 35.04 -23.39
CA THR A 164 11.18 35.54 -24.05
C THR A 164 10.92 36.88 -24.76
N ASP A 165 9.72 37.06 -25.31
CA ASP A 165 9.25 38.33 -25.88
C ASP A 165 8.37 39.07 -24.85
N ARG A 166 8.71 40.32 -24.56
CA ARG A 166 8.00 41.19 -23.60
C ARG A 166 6.60 41.61 -24.07
N ARG A 167 6.22 41.30 -25.31
CA ARG A 167 4.88 41.57 -25.86
C ARG A 167 3.80 40.65 -25.30
N PHE A 168 4.18 39.52 -24.70
CA PHE A 168 3.24 38.52 -24.19
C PHE A 168 3.43 38.28 -22.69
N ASP A 169 2.45 38.71 -21.90
CA ASP A 169 2.48 38.55 -20.44
C ASP A 169 1.89 37.21 -19.97
N THR A 170 1.24 36.44 -20.84
CA THR A 170 0.59 35.18 -20.45
C THR A 170 1.22 33.97 -21.13
N LYS A 171 1.46 32.91 -20.34
CA LYS A 171 1.98 31.60 -20.80
C LYS A 171 1.31 31.07 -22.08
N PRO A 172 -0.03 30.97 -22.19
CA PRO A 172 -0.67 30.42 -23.38
C PRO A 172 -0.47 31.29 -24.63
N THR A 173 -0.42 32.63 -24.51
CA THR A 173 -0.23 33.50 -25.68
C THR A 173 1.22 33.48 -26.16
N CYS A 174 2.18 33.46 -25.23
CA CYS A 174 3.60 33.31 -25.51
C CYS A 174 3.91 32.01 -26.26
N LEU A 175 3.40 30.87 -25.75
CA LEU A 175 3.63 29.56 -26.36
C LEU A 175 2.91 29.42 -27.72
N LYS A 176 1.73 30.01 -27.87
CA LYS A 176 0.99 30.01 -29.14
C LYS A 176 1.70 30.82 -30.23
N ALA A 177 2.41 31.88 -29.85
CA ALA A 177 3.26 32.67 -30.74
C ALA A 177 4.60 31.97 -31.07
N GLY A 178 4.87 30.80 -30.49
CA GLY A 178 6.10 30.03 -30.71
C GLY A 178 7.29 30.50 -29.87
N HIS A 179 7.06 31.34 -28.86
CA HIS A 179 8.11 31.81 -27.96
C HIS A 179 8.27 30.88 -26.75
N LEU A 180 9.46 30.90 -26.15
CA LEU A 180 9.76 30.12 -24.95
C LEU A 180 9.30 30.87 -23.69
N TRP A 181 8.66 30.14 -22.78
CA TRP A 181 8.28 30.61 -21.45
C TRP A 181 9.33 30.19 -20.42
N ASN A 182 10.02 31.15 -19.83
CA ASN A 182 11.03 30.91 -18.80
C ASN A 182 10.36 31.05 -17.43
N GLY A 183 9.92 29.94 -16.87
CA GLY A 183 9.33 29.86 -15.53
C GLY A 183 10.01 28.82 -14.66
N PHE A 184 9.80 28.93 -13.36
CA PHE A 184 10.22 27.91 -12.41
C PHE A 184 9.25 26.72 -12.49
N ASP A 185 9.68 25.64 -13.13
CA ASP A 185 8.90 24.42 -13.30
C ASP A 185 9.10 23.48 -12.10
N ILE A 186 8.07 23.39 -11.25
CA ILE A 186 8.08 22.47 -10.12
C ILE A 186 7.69 21.08 -10.60
N SER A 187 8.55 20.08 -10.35
CA SER A 187 8.32 18.71 -10.81
C SER A 187 7.10 18.04 -10.17
N GLY A 188 5.94 18.16 -10.85
CA GLY A 188 4.70 17.48 -10.47
C GLY A 188 4.82 15.95 -10.52
N HIS A 189 5.70 15.41 -11.37
CA HIS A 189 5.95 13.98 -11.49
C HIS A 189 6.69 13.42 -10.26
N ALA A 190 7.66 14.16 -9.72
CA ALA A 190 8.33 13.73 -8.52
C ALA A 190 7.40 13.83 -7.29
N PHE A 191 6.57 14.89 -7.25
CA PHE A 191 5.54 15.03 -6.24
C PHE A 191 4.55 13.85 -6.24
N ILE A 192 3.99 13.46 -7.40
CA ILE A 192 3.00 12.38 -7.43
C ILE A 192 3.60 11.05 -6.96
N LEU A 193 4.85 10.74 -7.32
CA LEU A 193 5.50 9.50 -6.88
C LEU A 193 5.68 9.46 -5.36
N ILE A 194 6.15 10.54 -4.75
CA ILE A 194 6.34 10.62 -3.30
C ILE A 194 4.98 10.60 -2.61
N TYR A 195 4.03 11.41 -3.07
CA TYR A 195 2.69 11.49 -2.51
C TYR A 195 1.98 10.13 -2.53
N SER A 196 2.03 9.44 -3.67
CA SER A 196 1.48 8.10 -3.82
C SER A 196 2.18 7.08 -2.91
N SER A 197 3.50 7.17 -2.73
CA SER A 197 4.22 6.29 -1.81
C SER A 197 3.78 6.49 -0.35
N LEU A 198 3.58 7.74 0.07
CA LEU A 198 3.11 8.08 1.42
C LEU A 198 1.68 7.58 1.64
N MET A 199 0.80 7.79 0.66
CA MET A 199 -0.56 7.28 0.69
C MET A 199 -0.61 5.75 0.81
N LEU A 200 0.22 5.04 0.05
CA LEU A 200 0.31 3.58 0.14
C LEU A 200 0.75 3.10 1.52
N ILE A 201 1.74 3.75 2.14
CA ILE A 201 2.20 3.41 3.50
C ILE A 201 1.08 3.62 4.52
N GLU A 202 0.36 4.73 4.40
CA GLU A 202 -0.76 5.10 5.27
C GLU A 202 -1.95 4.13 5.15
N GLU A 203 -2.20 3.57 3.96
CA GLU A 203 -3.21 2.51 3.77
C GLU A 203 -2.68 1.13 4.18
N ALA A 204 -1.37 0.88 4.10
CA ALA A 204 -0.76 -0.39 4.43
C ALA A 204 -0.63 -0.64 5.95
N ARG A 205 -0.76 0.39 6.81
CA ARG A 205 -0.64 0.28 8.28
C ARG A 205 -1.34 -0.94 8.91
N PRO A 206 -2.55 -1.37 8.48
CA PRO A 206 -3.21 -2.55 9.04
C PRO A 206 -2.44 -3.87 8.88
N ILE A 207 -1.57 -4.00 7.86
CA ILE A 207 -0.74 -5.21 7.62
C ILE A 207 0.23 -5.48 8.78
N VAL A 208 0.63 -4.45 9.55
CA VAL A 208 1.57 -4.63 10.67
C VAL A 208 1.03 -5.63 11.70
N CYS A 209 -0.28 -5.62 11.94
CA CYS A 209 -0.93 -6.48 12.94
C CYS A 209 -1.40 -7.83 12.40
N TRP A 210 -1.20 -8.16 11.11
CA TRP A 210 -1.65 -9.44 10.56
C TRP A 210 -0.90 -10.67 11.11
N GLU A 211 0.28 -10.50 11.70
CA GLU A 211 1.00 -11.61 12.35
C GLU A 211 0.46 -11.95 13.75
N ALA A 212 -0.45 -11.12 14.30
CA ALA A 212 -1.04 -11.32 15.61
C ALA A 212 -2.41 -12.02 15.56
N ILE A 213 -2.90 -12.37 14.37
CA ILE A 213 -4.19 -13.03 14.10
C ILE A 213 -3.91 -14.44 13.59
#